data_AF-A0A5C7QIE4-F1
#
_entry.id   AF-A0A5C7QIE4-F1
#
_cell.length_a   1.000
_cell.length_b   1.000
_cell.length_c   1.000
_cell.angle_alpha   90.00
_cell.angle_beta   90.00
_cell.angle_gamma   90.00
#
_symmetry.space_group_name_H-M   'P 1'
#
loop_
_entity.id
_entity.type
_entity.pdbx_description
1 polymer ?
#
loop_
_entity_poly.entity_id
_entity_poly.type
_entity_poly.pdbx_seq_one_letter_code
_entity_poly.pdbx_strand_id
1 'polypeptide(L)'
;MLLSSTLADNSYEGATISDWDNGTTYAAGARVVVAYYPVYQRNATSSGGVNNQPPTNTTYWNLVSTYYWDGYSSGVTGITAAAYNSGTAYTTGQYVFHAASGGQVRYKVYESLQSGNTGHDPRSEGATPTWWVEVGRTNRWAMFDTSVRTKSLGNFTVSLKIGTADTIALVGIEGGTSISLHHKTSAGATIQNYGSFSLTDKPNFVKTGLTPTANSTVEIVFAGTSVGTVAAGTYAGLGTPAAGVRKSRKTYGRPSYDPDFGTFDYSEQFQVPTLDITTTIQEADINRIDTFLDSLAGDAAIWIGNTDLGYEYAVLFGVYDGYEIVTTAANQQARLGLKLVGVN
;
A
#
# COMPACT_ATOMS: atom_id res chain seq x y z
N MET A 1 2.72 -7.29 14.57
CA MET A 1 1.98 -6.37 13.67
C MET A 1 3.01 -5.53 12.91
N LEU A 2 2.72 -5.16 11.67
CA LEU A 2 3.53 -4.25 10.88
C LEU A 2 2.90 -2.85 10.91
N LEU A 3 3.61 -1.86 11.44
CA LEU A 3 3.31 -0.46 11.18
C LEU A 3 3.82 -0.15 9.79
N SER A 4 2.92 -0.16 8.81
CA SER A 4 3.36 0.02 7.44
C SER A 4 3.88 1.44 7.23
N SER A 5 5.14 1.57 6.86
CA SER A 5 5.73 2.80 6.33
C SER A 5 5.51 2.95 4.82
N THR A 6 4.81 2.01 4.17
CA THR A 6 4.52 2.04 2.73
C THR A 6 3.06 1.78 2.37
N LEU A 7 2.15 1.76 3.36
CA LEU A 7 0.76 2.09 3.07
C LEU A 7 0.81 3.50 2.57
N ALA A 8 0.28 3.70 1.36
CA ALA A 8 0.13 4.95 0.65
C ALA A 8 0.86 6.09 1.36
N ASP A 9 1.94 6.59 0.76
CA ASP A 9 2.37 7.94 1.08
C ASP A 9 1.20 8.91 0.79
N ASN A 10 0.24 8.99 1.70
CA ASN A 10 -0.83 9.96 1.78
C ASN A 10 -0.24 11.29 2.25
N SER A 11 1.08 11.38 2.54
CA SER A 11 1.72 12.70 2.57
C SER A 11 1.67 13.37 1.19
N TYR A 12 1.33 12.65 0.11
CA TYR A 12 0.96 13.25 -1.17
C TYR A 12 -0.47 13.82 -1.22
N GLU A 13 -1.41 13.34 -0.40
CA GLU A 13 -2.79 13.88 -0.36
C GLU A 13 -2.91 15.08 0.59
N GLY A 14 -1.95 15.30 1.50
CA GLY A 14 -1.95 16.41 2.45
C GLY A 14 -0.82 17.45 2.31
N ALA A 15 0.32 17.11 1.71
CA ALA A 15 1.38 18.07 1.43
C ALA A 15 1.45 18.34 -0.07
N THR A 16 1.20 19.59 -0.47
CA THR A 16 1.42 20.09 -1.83
C THR A 16 2.90 19.98 -2.21
N ILE A 17 3.35 18.81 -2.64
CA ILE A 17 4.67 18.58 -3.23
C ILE A 17 4.50 18.77 -4.74
N SER A 18 4.97 19.90 -5.26
CA SER A 18 4.89 20.25 -6.68
C SER A 18 6.07 19.69 -7.48
N ASP A 19 5.94 19.56 -8.79
CA ASP A 19 7.12 19.41 -9.63
C ASP A 19 8.06 20.61 -9.48
N TRP A 20 9.36 20.37 -9.62
CA TRP A 20 10.33 21.43 -9.74
C TRP A 20 10.19 22.12 -11.09
N ASP A 21 10.00 23.43 -11.06
CA ASP A 21 9.93 24.31 -12.21
C ASP A 21 11.09 25.31 -12.14
N ASN A 22 11.76 25.50 -13.28
CA ASN A 22 12.92 26.36 -13.41
C ASN A 22 12.57 27.85 -13.18
N GLY A 23 11.30 28.24 -13.40
CA GLY A 23 10.80 29.60 -13.21
C GLY A 23 10.25 29.88 -11.81
N THR A 24 10.07 28.86 -10.96
CA THR A 24 9.39 28.99 -9.68
C THR A 24 10.39 29.19 -8.53
N THR A 25 10.09 30.13 -7.62
CA THR A 25 10.86 30.32 -6.40
C THR A 25 10.27 29.52 -5.25
N TYR A 26 11.08 28.65 -4.64
CA TYR A 26 10.67 27.78 -3.55
C TYR A 26 11.14 28.30 -2.20
N ALA A 27 10.24 28.31 -1.20
CA ALA A 27 10.58 28.67 0.18
C ALA A 27 11.52 27.62 0.81
N ALA A 28 12.30 28.03 1.81
CA ALA A 28 13.07 27.11 2.65
C ALA A 28 12.16 25.98 3.19
N GLY A 29 12.59 24.73 3.05
CA GLY A 29 11.79 23.57 3.46
C GLY A 29 10.71 23.13 2.47
N ALA A 30 10.45 23.87 1.39
CA ALA A 30 9.55 23.43 0.32
C ALA A 30 10.06 22.15 -0.33
N ARG A 31 9.15 21.25 -0.70
CA ARG A 31 9.46 19.95 -1.29
C ARG A 31 9.02 19.92 -2.75
N VAL A 32 9.87 19.38 -3.60
CA VAL A 32 9.63 19.28 -5.05
C VAL A 32 10.00 17.90 -5.59
N VAL A 33 9.39 17.49 -6.70
CA VAL A 33 9.78 16.30 -7.46
C VAL A 33 10.50 16.70 -8.74
N VAL A 34 11.58 16.00 -9.08
CA VAL A 34 12.26 16.12 -10.38
C VAL A 34 12.34 14.74 -11.01
N ALA A 35 12.09 14.64 -12.32
CA ALA A 35 12.37 13.49 -13.19
C ALA A 35 12.60 12.13 -12.49
N TYR A 36 11.63 11.22 -12.61
CA TYR A 36 11.68 9.85 -12.07
C TYR A 36 11.56 9.73 -10.54
N TYR A 37 10.85 10.64 -9.87
CA TYR A 37 10.37 10.55 -8.47
C TYR A 37 11.35 10.66 -7.30
N PRO A 38 12.57 11.24 -7.40
CA PRO A 38 13.22 11.76 -6.21
C PRO A 38 12.54 13.03 -5.69
N VAL A 39 12.20 13.03 -4.41
CA VAL A 39 11.71 14.22 -3.68
C VAL A 39 12.92 14.98 -3.15
N TYR A 40 13.01 16.26 -3.45
CA TYR A 40 14.02 17.17 -2.94
C TYR A 40 13.40 18.22 -2.05
N GLN A 41 14.07 18.56 -0.96
CA GLN A 41 13.67 19.64 -0.06
C GLN A 41 14.64 20.81 -0.18
N ARG A 42 14.07 22.00 -0.31
CA ARG A 42 14.79 23.25 -0.41
C ARG A 42 15.60 23.50 0.87
N ASN A 43 16.90 23.70 0.73
CA ASN A 43 17.79 23.95 1.86
C ASN A 43 17.51 25.32 2.48
N ALA A 44 17.28 25.34 3.79
CA ALA A 44 16.87 26.54 4.52
C ALA A 44 17.96 27.61 4.64
N THR A 45 19.22 27.24 4.39
CA THR A 45 20.37 28.14 4.55
C THR A 45 20.75 28.91 3.28
N SER A 46 20.03 28.74 2.17
CA SER A 46 20.44 29.22 0.85
C SER A 46 19.45 30.23 0.23
N SER A 47 19.89 31.48 0.04
CA SER A 47 19.10 32.55 -0.60
C SER A 47 19.17 32.48 -2.13
N GLY A 48 18.00 32.49 -2.82
CA GLY A 48 17.89 32.56 -4.30
C GLY A 48 17.50 31.23 -4.98
N GLY A 49 16.32 31.17 -5.61
CA GLY A 49 15.67 29.91 -6.01
C GLY A 49 15.59 29.57 -7.51
N VAL A 50 15.89 30.53 -8.40
CA VAL A 50 15.71 30.40 -9.86
C VAL A 50 16.95 29.75 -10.48
N ASN A 51 16.79 28.88 -11.49
CA ASN A 51 17.88 28.21 -12.23
C ASN A 51 18.78 27.22 -11.46
N ASN A 52 18.33 26.72 -10.30
CA ASN A 52 19.06 25.72 -9.52
C ASN A 52 18.33 24.38 -9.51
N GLN A 53 18.56 23.55 -10.53
CA GLN A 53 17.91 22.25 -10.71
C GLN A 53 18.41 21.19 -9.70
N PRO A 54 17.53 20.45 -9.02
CA PRO A 54 17.87 19.16 -8.40
C PRO A 54 17.95 18.07 -9.49
N PRO A 55 18.86 17.08 -9.46
CA PRO A 55 19.86 16.77 -8.43
C PRO A 55 21.16 17.57 -8.55
N THR A 56 21.34 18.36 -9.61
CA THR A 56 22.66 18.87 -9.99
C THR A 56 23.22 19.92 -9.03
N ASN A 57 22.39 20.49 -8.15
CA ASN A 57 22.80 21.50 -7.19
C ASN A 57 22.39 21.17 -5.73
N THR A 58 23.25 20.40 -5.04
CA THR A 58 23.06 19.96 -3.64
C THR A 58 23.21 21.08 -2.61
N THR A 59 23.77 22.23 -2.98
CA THR A 59 23.83 23.43 -2.12
C THR A 59 22.43 23.91 -1.75
N TYR A 60 21.50 23.81 -2.70
CA TYR A 60 20.15 24.34 -2.61
C TYR A 60 19.09 23.28 -2.31
N TRP A 61 19.40 22.00 -2.53
CA TRP A 61 18.43 20.92 -2.49
C TRP A 61 19.01 19.69 -1.77
N ASN A 62 18.30 19.26 -0.73
CA ASN A 62 18.57 18.00 -0.06
C ASN A 62 17.66 16.91 -0.63
N LEU A 63 18.24 15.77 -1.01
CA LEU A 63 17.46 14.61 -1.42
C LEU A 63 16.73 14.02 -0.21
N VAL A 64 15.40 13.96 -0.26
CA VAL A 64 14.54 13.46 0.82
C VAL A 64 14.07 12.03 0.53
N SER A 65 13.77 11.71 -0.73
CA SER A 65 13.35 10.38 -1.15
C SER A 65 13.85 10.10 -2.56
N THR A 66 14.13 8.83 -2.90
CA THR A 66 14.33 8.39 -4.29
C THR A 66 13.37 7.25 -4.53
N TYR A 67 12.15 7.54 -4.96
CA TYR A 67 11.41 6.49 -5.66
C TYR A 67 12.12 6.28 -6.99
N TYR A 68 12.51 5.05 -7.30
CA TYR A 68 13.19 4.72 -8.56
C TYR A 68 12.37 3.64 -9.28
N TRP A 69 12.06 3.92 -10.54
CA TRP A 69 12.26 3.02 -11.69
C TRP A 69 11.07 2.63 -12.59
N ASP A 70 11.52 2.27 -13.78
CA ASP A 70 11.07 2.04 -15.16
C ASP A 70 10.00 0.96 -15.39
N GLY A 71 9.44 0.97 -16.60
CA GLY A 71 8.62 -0.11 -17.12
C GLY A 71 7.13 0.13 -16.92
N TYR A 72 6.50 0.75 -17.92
CA TYR A 72 5.04 0.76 -18.10
C TYR A 72 4.51 -0.67 -17.89
N SER A 73 3.74 -0.91 -16.83
CA SER A 73 2.94 -2.12 -16.73
C SER A 73 1.47 -1.71 -16.58
N SER A 74 0.68 -2.28 -17.48
CA SER A 74 -0.69 -1.95 -17.83
C SER A 74 -1.68 -2.30 -16.74
N GLY A 75 -2.28 -1.27 -16.10
CA GLY A 75 -3.61 -1.28 -15.50
C GLY A 75 -3.94 -2.24 -14.34
N VAL A 76 -5.03 -1.93 -13.62
CA VAL A 76 -5.77 -2.88 -12.77
C VAL A 76 -5.93 -4.21 -13.53
N THR A 77 -5.88 -5.36 -12.85
CA THR A 77 -6.19 -6.68 -13.41
C THR A 77 -7.33 -6.63 -14.44
N GLY A 78 -7.03 -6.90 -15.71
CA GLY A 78 -8.01 -6.97 -16.81
C GLY A 78 -8.36 -5.64 -17.49
N ILE A 79 -7.74 -4.51 -17.11
CA ILE A 79 -8.04 -3.19 -17.69
C ILE A 79 -6.85 -2.66 -18.49
N THR A 80 -7.00 -2.56 -19.82
CA THR A 80 -6.05 -1.85 -20.68
C THR A 80 -6.42 -0.38 -20.74
N ALA A 81 -5.86 0.43 -19.84
CA ALA A 81 -6.00 1.88 -19.88
C ALA A 81 -4.88 2.50 -20.74
N ALA A 82 -5.24 3.42 -21.63
CA ALA A 82 -4.27 4.21 -22.40
C ALA A 82 -4.03 5.58 -21.74
N ALA A 83 -2.95 6.24 -22.13
CA ALA A 83 -2.70 7.62 -21.73
C ALA A 83 -3.87 8.51 -22.19
N TYR A 84 -4.40 9.32 -21.29
CA TYR A 84 -5.36 10.37 -21.65
C TYR A 84 -4.74 11.33 -22.67
N ASN A 85 -5.52 11.68 -23.68
CA ASN A 85 -5.19 12.61 -24.74
C ASN A 85 -6.42 13.48 -25.00
N SER A 86 -6.27 14.78 -24.77
CA SER A 86 -7.35 15.76 -24.93
C SER A 86 -7.98 15.80 -26.33
N GLY A 87 -7.25 15.41 -27.38
CA GLY A 87 -7.75 15.37 -28.75
C GLY A 87 -8.48 14.08 -29.13
N THR A 88 -8.54 13.09 -28.24
CA THR A 88 -9.21 11.81 -28.48
C THR A 88 -10.65 11.86 -27.97
N ALA A 89 -11.59 11.36 -28.79
CA ALA A 89 -12.96 11.16 -28.39
C ALA A 89 -13.12 9.76 -27.77
N TYR A 90 -13.42 9.72 -26.48
CA TYR A 90 -13.58 8.48 -25.72
C TYR A 90 -15.03 7.98 -25.75
N THR A 91 -15.21 6.67 -25.84
CA THR A 91 -16.53 6.02 -25.73
C THR A 91 -16.88 5.77 -24.26
N THR A 92 -18.16 5.64 -23.91
CA THR A 92 -18.56 5.15 -22.57
C THR A 92 -17.90 3.81 -22.27
N GLY A 93 -17.42 3.63 -21.04
CA GLY A 93 -16.72 2.43 -20.59
C GLY A 93 -15.24 2.37 -20.99
N GLN A 94 -14.72 3.37 -21.72
CA GLN A 94 -13.31 3.41 -22.09
C GLN A 94 -12.44 3.88 -20.92
N TYR A 95 -11.33 3.19 -20.68
CA TYR A 95 -10.42 3.49 -19.59
C TYR A 95 -9.21 4.32 -20.02
N VAL A 96 -8.86 5.30 -19.19
CA VAL A 96 -7.64 6.10 -19.33
C VAL A 96 -6.90 6.22 -18.02
N PHE A 97 -5.60 6.50 -18.11
CA PHE A 97 -4.82 7.03 -17.00
C PHE A 97 -4.13 8.30 -17.47
N HIS A 98 -3.77 9.20 -16.55
CA HIS A 98 -3.04 10.40 -16.95
C HIS A 98 -1.56 10.05 -17.17
N ALA A 99 -1.08 10.11 -18.42
CA ALA A 99 0.36 10.08 -18.68
C ALA A 99 0.95 11.42 -18.23
N ALA A 100 2.05 11.38 -17.49
CA ALA A 100 2.63 12.61 -16.98
C ALA A 100 3.25 13.42 -18.13
N SER A 101 2.69 14.59 -18.38
CA SER A 101 3.44 15.79 -18.73
C SER A 101 3.22 16.81 -17.60
N GLY A 102 4.29 17.44 -17.11
CA GLY A 102 4.20 18.55 -16.15
C GLY A 102 3.69 18.21 -14.73
N GLY A 103 4.07 17.06 -14.16
CA GLY A 103 3.96 16.86 -12.71
C GLY A 103 2.69 16.28 -12.12
N GLN A 104 1.95 15.46 -12.87
CA GLN A 104 0.70 14.93 -12.35
C GLN A 104 0.52 13.40 -12.54
N VAL A 105 -0.13 12.88 -11.49
CA VAL A 105 -0.67 11.55 -11.14
C VAL A 105 -0.64 10.47 -12.23
N ARG A 106 0.31 9.53 -12.13
CA ARG A 106 0.41 8.32 -12.98
C ARG A 106 -0.26 7.07 -12.40
N TYR A 107 -0.95 7.22 -11.26
CA TYR A 107 -1.41 6.07 -10.50
C TYR A 107 -2.90 5.82 -10.58
N LYS A 108 -3.74 6.78 -10.99
CA LYS A 108 -5.20 6.61 -11.07
C LYS A 108 -5.65 6.13 -12.45
N VAL A 109 -6.68 5.28 -12.47
CA VAL A 109 -7.40 4.87 -13.69
C VAL A 109 -8.81 5.44 -13.63
N TYR A 110 -9.28 5.95 -14.77
CA TYR A 110 -10.58 6.55 -14.93
C TYR A 110 -11.35 5.86 -16.05
N GLU A 111 -12.66 5.74 -15.88
CA GLU A 111 -13.60 5.24 -16.89
C GLU A 111 -14.45 6.39 -17.43
N SER A 112 -14.59 6.48 -18.75
CA SER A 112 -15.46 7.47 -19.38
C SER A 112 -16.93 7.09 -19.15
N LEU A 113 -17.71 8.02 -18.61
CA LEU A 113 -19.14 7.84 -18.38
C LEU A 113 -19.99 8.11 -19.63
N GLN A 114 -19.44 8.83 -20.61
CA GLN A 114 -20.17 9.30 -21.79
C GLN A 114 -19.42 9.01 -23.10
N SER A 115 -20.19 8.83 -24.18
CA SER A 115 -19.65 8.70 -25.53
C SER A 115 -19.35 10.08 -26.11
N GLY A 116 -18.27 10.21 -26.87
CA GLY A 116 -17.83 11.49 -27.43
C GLY A 116 -17.10 12.38 -26.42
N ASN A 117 -16.72 11.82 -25.26
CA ASN A 117 -15.95 12.52 -24.23
C ASN A 117 -14.60 12.96 -24.81
N THR A 118 -14.48 14.24 -25.18
CA THR A 118 -13.30 14.82 -25.84
C THR A 118 -12.89 16.07 -25.08
N GLY A 119 -11.61 16.24 -24.77
CA GLY A 119 -11.11 17.45 -24.10
C GLY A 119 -11.48 17.60 -22.61
N HIS A 120 -12.29 16.70 -22.03
CA HIS A 120 -12.55 16.71 -20.59
C HIS A 120 -11.43 15.98 -19.85
N ASP A 121 -10.76 16.68 -18.93
CA ASP A 121 -9.66 16.14 -18.14
C ASP A 121 -10.19 15.31 -16.96
N PRO A 122 -9.86 14.01 -16.86
CA PRO A 122 -10.30 13.15 -15.75
C PRO A 122 -9.94 13.66 -14.35
N ARG A 123 -8.90 14.50 -14.23
CA ARG A 123 -8.43 15.06 -12.95
C ARG A 123 -9.28 16.22 -12.44
N SER A 124 -10.16 16.76 -13.29
CA SER A 124 -11.01 17.90 -12.96
C SER A 124 -12.38 17.48 -12.41
N GLU A 125 -12.61 16.18 -12.24
CA GLU A 125 -13.88 15.66 -11.72
C GLU A 125 -13.98 15.85 -10.20
N GLY A 126 -15.18 16.19 -9.75
CA GLY A 126 -15.50 16.33 -8.32
C GLY A 126 -16.17 15.08 -7.75
N ALA A 127 -16.81 15.23 -6.58
CA ALA A 127 -17.51 14.15 -5.88
C ALA A 127 -18.69 13.55 -6.67
N THR A 128 -19.24 14.29 -7.63
CA THR A 128 -20.30 13.84 -8.55
C THR A 128 -19.77 13.90 -9.99
N PRO A 129 -19.09 12.83 -10.46
CA PRO A 129 -18.42 12.85 -11.75
C PRO A 129 -19.41 12.91 -12.91
N THR A 130 -19.08 13.68 -13.96
CA THR A 130 -19.93 13.81 -15.16
C THR A 130 -19.34 13.08 -16.37
N TRP A 131 -18.03 13.18 -16.60
CA TRP A 131 -17.37 12.61 -17.77
C TRP A 131 -16.48 11.43 -17.42
N TRP A 132 -15.83 11.47 -16.25
CA TRP A 132 -14.91 10.43 -15.81
C TRP A 132 -15.18 9.99 -14.38
N VAL A 133 -15.20 8.68 -14.12
CA VAL A 133 -15.20 8.13 -12.75
C VAL A 133 -13.86 7.47 -12.45
N GLU A 134 -13.30 7.70 -11.26
CA GLU A 134 -12.11 6.98 -10.79
C GLU A 134 -12.48 5.54 -10.46
N VAL A 135 -11.82 4.58 -11.13
CA VAL A 135 -12.12 3.14 -10.99
C VAL A 135 -11.00 2.35 -10.31
N GLY A 136 -9.88 3.00 -9.99
CA GLY A 136 -8.80 2.36 -9.24
C GLY A 136 -7.41 2.88 -9.58
N ARG A 137 -6.43 1.97 -9.54
CA ARG A 137 -5.01 2.29 -9.69
C ARG A 137 -4.36 1.57 -10.87
N THR A 138 -3.35 2.15 -11.50
CA THR A 138 -2.60 1.45 -12.56
C THR A 138 -1.86 0.24 -11.98
N ASN A 139 -1.51 -0.76 -12.81
CA ASN A 139 -0.91 -2.02 -12.34
C ASN A 139 0.25 -1.80 -11.38
N ARG A 140 1.13 -0.85 -11.69
CA ARG A 140 2.29 -0.51 -10.88
C ARG A 140 1.93 -0.07 -9.46
N TRP A 141 0.81 0.61 -9.28
CA TRP A 141 0.41 1.22 -8.02
C TRP A 141 -0.69 0.47 -7.29
N ALA A 142 -1.32 -0.50 -7.95
CA ALA A 142 -2.36 -1.33 -7.40
C ALA A 142 -1.95 -2.00 -6.07
N MET A 143 -0.74 -2.55 -5.98
CA MET A 143 -0.22 -3.16 -4.74
C MET A 143 0.06 -2.20 -3.58
N PHE A 144 -0.10 -0.89 -3.77
CA PHE A 144 0.06 0.13 -2.73
C PHE A 144 -1.26 0.84 -2.41
N ASP A 145 -2.37 0.31 -2.93
CA ASP A 145 -3.71 0.83 -2.66
C ASP A 145 -4.17 0.47 -1.24
N THR A 146 -5.22 1.13 -0.76
CA THR A 146 -5.81 0.87 0.56
C THR A 146 -6.69 -0.39 0.58
N SER A 147 -6.85 -1.05 -0.57
CA SER A 147 -7.64 -2.25 -0.77
C SER A 147 -6.77 -3.41 -1.25
N VAL A 148 -6.96 -4.61 -0.67
CA VAL A 148 -6.32 -5.84 -1.16
C VAL A 148 -6.91 -6.37 -2.48
N ARG A 149 -8.01 -5.76 -2.96
CA ARG A 149 -8.70 -6.18 -4.20
C ARG A 149 -8.08 -5.54 -5.43
N THR A 150 -7.49 -4.37 -5.29
CA THR A 150 -6.68 -3.75 -6.33
C THR A 150 -5.34 -4.48 -6.36
N LYS A 151 -5.04 -5.21 -7.45
CA LYS A 151 -3.83 -6.06 -7.53
C LYS A 151 -2.89 -5.65 -8.64
N SER A 152 -1.60 -5.72 -8.34
CA SER A 152 -0.53 -5.70 -9.34
C SER A 152 -0.30 -7.11 -9.87
N LEU A 153 -0.28 -7.28 -11.19
CA LEU A 153 -0.14 -8.56 -11.87
C LEU A 153 1.05 -8.58 -12.83
N GLY A 154 1.79 -9.68 -12.84
CA GLY A 154 2.74 -10.03 -13.89
C GLY A 154 4.15 -10.35 -13.41
N ASN A 155 5.13 -10.11 -14.29
CA ASN A 155 6.55 -10.22 -14.01
C ASN A 155 7.11 -8.82 -13.80
N PHE A 156 7.47 -8.47 -12.58
CA PHE A 156 7.98 -7.15 -12.26
C PHE A 156 8.89 -7.19 -11.03
N THR A 157 9.69 -6.14 -10.87
CA THR A 157 10.58 -5.95 -9.74
C THR A 157 10.20 -4.68 -9.01
N VAL A 158 10.07 -4.76 -7.68
CA VAL A 158 9.73 -3.64 -6.81
C VAL A 158 10.93 -3.33 -5.93
N SER A 159 11.45 -2.11 -5.99
CA SER A 159 12.52 -1.64 -5.10
C SER A 159 11.95 -0.66 -4.07
N LEU A 160 11.85 -1.08 -2.82
CA LEU A 160 11.32 -0.27 -1.72
C LEU A 160 12.45 0.30 -0.87
N LYS A 161 12.44 1.61 -0.65
CA LYS A 161 13.25 2.21 0.42
C LYS A 161 12.63 1.86 1.75
N ILE A 162 13.31 1.04 2.54
CA ILE A 162 12.78 0.54 3.80
C ILE A 162 13.09 1.45 5.00
N GLY A 163 14.11 2.32 4.90
CA GLY A 163 14.50 3.18 6.02
C GLY A 163 14.85 2.35 7.27
N THR A 164 14.05 2.49 8.32
CA THR A 164 14.17 1.71 9.57
C THR A 164 13.26 0.49 9.63
N ALA A 165 12.49 0.20 8.57
CA ALA A 165 11.65 -1.00 8.53
C ALA A 165 12.51 -2.26 8.60
N ASP A 166 12.06 -3.21 9.41
CA ASP A 166 12.69 -4.51 9.65
C ASP A 166 11.88 -5.67 9.06
N THR A 167 10.74 -5.37 8.44
CA THR A 167 9.79 -6.36 7.98
C THR A 167 9.15 -5.93 6.67
N ILE A 168 8.92 -6.91 5.78
CA ILE A 168 8.11 -6.76 4.56
C ILE A 168 6.99 -7.79 4.59
N ALA A 169 5.83 -7.37 4.13
CA ALA A 169 4.65 -8.21 3.98
C ALA A 169 4.03 -8.04 2.60
N LEU A 170 3.53 -9.15 2.06
CA LEU A 170 2.73 -9.22 0.85
C LEU A 170 1.40 -9.86 1.22
N VAL A 171 0.29 -9.23 0.83
CA VAL A 171 -1.07 -9.66 1.19
C VAL A 171 -1.91 -9.84 -0.08
N GLY A 172 -2.73 -10.88 -0.11
CA GLY A 172 -3.60 -11.16 -1.25
C GLY A 172 -2.83 -11.62 -2.49
N ILE A 173 -1.88 -12.53 -2.28
CA ILE A 173 -1.08 -13.17 -3.31
C ILE A 173 -1.92 -14.21 -4.04
N GLU A 174 -1.92 -14.16 -5.37
CA GLU A 174 -2.56 -15.13 -6.24
C GLU A 174 -1.65 -15.45 -7.44
N GLY A 175 -1.59 -16.72 -7.84
CA GLY A 175 -0.70 -17.14 -8.91
C GLY A 175 0.79 -17.01 -8.57
N GLY A 176 1.65 -17.33 -9.55
CA GLY A 176 3.08 -17.44 -9.36
C GLY A 176 3.48 -18.59 -8.43
N THR A 177 4.77 -18.94 -8.43
CA THR A 177 5.30 -20.03 -7.58
C THR A 177 6.30 -19.53 -6.56
N SER A 178 6.92 -18.37 -6.81
CA SER A 178 7.92 -17.82 -5.90
C SER A 178 8.13 -16.32 -6.09
N ILE A 179 8.72 -15.70 -5.07
CA ILE A 179 9.34 -14.38 -5.13
C ILE A 179 10.81 -14.50 -4.73
N SER A 180 11.64 -13.57 -5.19
CA SER A 180 13.02 -13.42 -4.70
C SER A 180 13.18 -12.08 -3.99
N LEU A 181 13.96 -12.08 -2.90
CA LEU A 181 14.14 -10.91 -2.06
C LEU A 181 15.62 -10.57 -1.89
N HIS A 182 15.99 -9.34 -2.24
CA HIS A 182 17.36 -8.85 -2.15
C HIS A 182 17.40 -7.52 -1.40
N HIS A 183 18.28 -7.41 -0.41
CA HIS A 183 18.62 -6.15 0.21
C HIS A 183 19.78 -5.53 -0.53
N LYS A 184 19.59 -4.31 -1.05
CA LYS A 184 20.57 -3.60 -1.88
C LYS A 184 20.89 -2.24 -1.28
N THR A 185 22.10 -1.76 -1.53
CA THR A 185 22.48 -0.36 -1.33
C THR A 185 21.76 0.52 -2.35
N SER A 186 21.69 1.83 -2.10
CA SER A 186 21.23 2.81 -3.09
C SER A 186 22.00 2.80 -4.41
N ALA A 187 23.24 2.32 -4.42
CA ALA A 187 24.06 2.13 -5.63
C ALA A 187 23.82 0.77 -6.33
N GLY A 188 22.90 -0.06 -5.82
CA GLY A 188 22.52 -1.34 -6.43
C GLY A 188 23.36 -2.55 -6.00
N ALA A 189 24.41 -2.37 -5.19
CA ALA A 189 25.19 -3.48 -4.64
C ALA A 189 24.38 -4.28 -3.61
N THR A 190 24.46 -5.61 -3.65
CA THR A 190 23.76 -6.50 -2.69
C THR A 190 24.39 -6.41 -1.31
N ILE A 191 23.59 -6.02 -0.32
CA ILE A 191 23.91 -6.09 1.12
C ILE A 191 23.66 -7.51 1.61
N GLN A 192 22.49 -8.04 1.30
CA GLN A 192 22.07 -9.37 1.72
C GLN A 192 21.14 -9.98 0.67
N ASN A 193 21.38 -11.24 0.33
CA ASN A 193 20.45 -12.03 -0.46
C ASN A 193 19.62 -12.89 0.50
N TYR A 194 18.31 -12.65 0.57
CA TYR A 194 17.42 -13.47 1.40
C TYR A 194 16.94 -14.73 0.68
N GLY A 195 17.19 -14.84 -0.62
CA GLY A 195 16.86 -16.00 -1.45
C GLY A 195 15.46 -15.93 -2.06
N SER A 196 15.03 -17.08 -2.57
CA SER A 196 13.72 -17.28 -3.17
C SER A 196 12.78 -17.97 -2.19
N PHE A 197 11.54 -17.49 -2.13
CA PHE A 197 10.50 -18.00 -1.24
C PHE A 197 9.36 -18.56 -2.08
N SER A 198 8.93 -19.78 -1.76
CA SER A 198 7.76 -20.39 -2.40
C SER A 198 6.48 -19.66 -1.97
N LEU A 199 5.61 -19.40 -2.96
CA LEU A 199 4.26 -18.87 -2.79
C LEU A 199 3.17 -19.95 -2.97
N THR A 200 3.56 -21.21 -3.22
CA THR A 200 2.60 -22.31 -3.40
C THR A 200 1.71 -22.45 -2.17
N ASP A 201 0.40 -22.36 -2.37
CA ASP A 201 -0.64 -22.42 -1.34
C ASP A 201 -0.56 -21.32 -0.26
N LYS A 202 0.15 -20.22 -0.54
CA LYS A 202 0.35 -19.11 0.40
C LYS A 202 -0.34 -17.85 -0.09
N PRO A 203 -1.47 -17.45 0.53
CA PRO A 203 -2.19 -16.23 0.14
C PRO A 203 -1.46 -14.95 0.59
N ASN A 204 -0.48 -15.07 1.48
CA ASN A 204 0.28 -13.95 2.02
C ASN A 204 1.74 -14.38 2.25
N PHE A 205 2.62 -13.40 2.43
CA PHE A 205 4.02 -13.64 2.79
C PHE A 205 4.48 -12.56 3.76
N VAL A 206 5.29 -12.93 4.75
CA VAL A 206 5.90 -11.99 5.69
C VAL A 206 7.36 -12.38 5.89
N LYS A 207 8.27 -11.41 5.74
CA LYS A 207 9.68 -11.56 6.09
C LYS A 207 10.03 -10.54 7.15
N THR A 208 10.24 -11.01 8.38
CA THR A 208 10.80 -10.22 9.48
C THR A 208 12.33 -10.34 9.53
N GLY A 209 12.97 -9.49 10.32
CA GLY A 209 14.41 -9.51 10.56
C GLY A 209 15.22 -9.06 9.34
N LEU A 210 14.68 -8.11 8.58
CA LEU A 210 15.44 -7.34 7.61
C LEU A 210 16.43 -6.45 8.39
N THR A 211 17.63 -6.28 7.86
CA THR A 211 18.65 -5.44 8.49
C THR A 211 18.35 -3.97 8.19
N PRO A 212 17.92 -3.14 9.17
CA PRO A 212 17.61 -1.75 8.88
C PRO A 212 18.90 -1.02 8.50
N THR A 213 19.01 -0.61 7.23
CA THR A 213 20.20 0.06 6.70
C THR A 213 19.79 1.38 6.06
N ALA A 214 20.34 2.48 6.55
CA ALA A 214 20.08 3.80 5.99
C ALA A 214 20.44 3.82 4.50
N ASN A 215 19.62 4.49 3.69
CA ASN A 215 19.83 4.62 2.24
C ASN A 215 19.96 3.28 1.48
N SER A 216 19.25 2.25 1.95
CA SER A 216 19.13 0.95 1.30
C SER A 216 17.73 0.73 0.71
N THR A 217 17.63 -0.24 -0.20
CA THR A 217 16.37 -0.70 -0.77
C THR A 217 16.22 -2.19 -0.59
N VAL A 218 14.99 -2.66 -0.44
CA VAL A 218 14.67 -4.07 -0.60
C VAL A 218 13.99 -4.25 -1.94
N GLU A 219 14.60 -5.10 -2.75
CA GLU A 219 14.13 -5.52 -4.05
C GLU A 219 13.32 -6.81 -3.92
N ILE A 220 12.09 -6.78 -4.41
CA ILE A 220 11.19 -7.93 -4.50
C ILE A 220 10.98 -8.24 -5.97
N VAL A 221 11.35 -9.45 -6.39
CA VAL A 221 11.19 -9.92 -7.78
C VAL A 221 10.00 -10.86 -7.85
N PHE A 222 9.01 -10.50 -8.66
CA PHE A 222 7.78 -11.25 -8.89
C PHE A 222 7.84 -12.01 -10.22
N ALA A 223 7.32 -13.24 -10.22
CA ALA A 223 7.26 -14.11 -11.40
C ALA A 223 5.85 -14.70 -11.57
N GLY A 224 5.05 -14.09 -12.43
CA GLY A 224 3.69 -14.52 -12.77
C GLY A 224 2.71 -14.36 -11.60
N THR A 225 2.99 -13.41 -10.72
CA THR A 225 2.27 -13.23 -9.44
C THR A 225 1.32 -12.05 -9.53
N SER A 226 0.17 -12.20 -8.88
CA SER A 226 -0.76 -11.13 -8.54
C SER A 226 -0.61 -10.82 -7.05
N VAL A 227 -0.53 -9.53 -6.66
CA VAL A 227 -0.41 -9.12 -5.25
C VAL A 227 -1.30 -7.90 -4.97
N GLY A 228 -2.07 -7.96 -3.88
CA GLY A 228 -2.98 -6.90 -3.47
C GLY A 228 -2.32 -5.79 -2.65
N THR A 229 -1.46 -6.16 -1.69
CA THR A 229 -0.75 -5.17 -0.88
C THR A 229 0.70 -5.57 -0.67
N VAL A 230 1.62 -4.64 -0.89
CA VAL A 230 3.03 -4.74 -0.49
C VAL A 230 3.31 -3.67 0.54
N ALA A 231 3.77 -4.09 1.72
CA ALA A 231 4.05 -3.21 2.84
C ALA A 231 5.44 -3.47 3.41
N ALA A 232 6.20 -2.42 3.70
CA ALA A 232 7.37 -2.47 4.57
C ALA A 232 7.08 -1.72 5.86
N GLY A 233 7.64 -2.16 6.99
CA GLY A 233 7.41 -1.52 8.27
C GLY A 233 8.21 -2.14 9.40
N THR A 234 8.00 -1.62 10.61
CA THR A 234 8.62 -2.15 11.82
C THR A 234 7.68 -3.16 12.48
N TYR A 235 8.24 -4.30 12.87
CA TYR A 235 7.53 -5.33 13.61
C TYR A 235 7.31 -4.92 15.07
N ALA A 236 6.05 -4.75 15.44
CA ALA A 236 5.63 -4.57 16.83
C ALA A 236 5.04 -5.88 17.37
N GLY A 237 5.70 -6.47 18.37
CA GLY A 237 5.19 -7.63 19.11
C GLY A 237 4.12 -7.22 20.12
N LEU A 238 2.97 -7.91 20.08
CA LEU A 238 1.81 -7.67 20.95
C LEU A 238 1.53 -8.87 21.87
N GLY A 239 2.59 -9.57 22.30
CA GLY A 239 2.50 -10.76 23.14
C GLY A 239 2.53 -12.08 22.38
N THR A 240 2.25 -13.15 23.11
CA THR A 240 2.31 -14.53 22.60
C THR A 240 0.90 -15.10 22.45
N PRO A 241 0.52 -15.70 21.31
CA PRO A 241 -0.81 -16.30 21.13
C PRO A 241 -1.13 -17.34 22.21
N ALA A 242 -2.22 -17.15 22.95
CA ALA A 242 -2.60 -17.98 24.10
C ALA A 242 -3.55 -19.13 23.73
N ALA A 243 -4.37 -18.95 22.69
CA ALA A 243 -5.41 -19.90 22.28
C ALA A 243 -5.45 -20.15 20.75
N GLY A 244 -4.33 -19.90 20.08
CA GLY A 244 -4.26 -19.90 18.62
C GLY A 244 -4.93 -18.68 17.99
N VAL A 245 -5.03 -18.70 16.66
CA VAL A 245 -5.59 -17.60 15.85
C VAL A 245 -6.85 -18.08 15.17
N ARG A 246 -7.94 -17.31 15.24
CA ARG A 246 -9.19 -17.64 14.55
C ARG A 246 -9.34 -16.74 13.34
N LYS A 247 -9.29 -17.33 12.15
CA LYS A 247 -9.62 -16.64 10.89
C LYS A 247 -11.01 -17.03 10.44
N SER A 248 -11.79 -16.03 10.04
CA SER A 248 -13.12 -16.22 9.47
C SER A 248 -13.35 -15.22 8.33
N ARG A 249 -14.51 -15.32 7.68
CA ARG A 249 -14.97 -14.37 6.68
C ARG A 249 -16.40 -14.00 6.99
N LYS A 250 -16.70 -12.71 6.98
CA LYS A 250 -18.06 -12.19 7.11
C LYS A 250 -18.60 -11.86 5.73
N THR A 251 -19.70 -12.49 5.36
CA THR A 251 -20.36 -12.28 4.08
C THR A 251 -21.43 -11.20 4.20
N TYR A 252 -21.42 -10.28 3.25
CA TYR A 252 -22.44 -9.27 3.05
C TYR A 252 -23.15 -9.57 1.73
N GLY A 253 -24.45 -9.79 1.80
CA GLY A 253 -25.29 -10.10 0.64
C GLY A 253 -26.71 -9.61 0.85
N ARG A 254 -27.46 -9.53 -0.25
CA ARG A 254 -28.88 -9.16 -0.22
C ARG A 254 -29.71 -10.40 -0.53
N PRO A 255 -30.40 -10.98 0.47
CA PRO A 255 -31.39 -11.99 0.20
C PRO A 255 -32.54 -11.32 -0.56
N SER A 256 -32.94 -11.92 -1.68
CA SER A 256 -34.14 -11.55 -2.42
C SER A 256 -35.05 -12.75 -2.53
N TYR A 257 -36.35 -12.47 -2.59
CA TYR A 257 -37.37 -13.49 -2.77
C TYR A 257 -38.15 -13.14 -4.02
N ASP A 258 -38.23 -14.09 -4.95
CA ASP A 258 -39.07 -13.93 -6.13
C ASP A 258 -40.54 -14.07 -5.69
N PRO A 259 -41.36 -13.00 -5.77
CA PRO A 259 -42.74 -13.03 -5.32
C PRO A 259 -43.65 -13.89 -6.21
N ASP A 260 -43.23 -14.19 -7.44
CA ASP A 260 -44.02 -14.93 -8.43
C ASP A 260 -43.73 -16.44 -8.38
N PHE A 261 -42.48 -16.84 -8.08
CA PHE A 261 -42.05 -18.24 -8.10
C PHE A 261 -41.57 -18.79 -6.75
N GLY A 262 -41.61 -17.97 -5.70
CA GLY A 262 -41.26 -18.39 -4.34
C GLY A 262 -39.82 -18.86 -4.16
N THR A 263 -38.95 -18.50 -5.10
CA THR A 263 -37.55 -18.92 -5.13
C THR A 263 -36.73 -17.96 -4.27
N PHE A 264 -35.96 -18.53 -3.34
CA PHE A 264 -34.96 -17.77 -2.58
C PHE A 264 -33.74 -17.56 -3.45
N ASP A 265 -33.40 -16.29 -3.67
CA ASP A 265 -32.17 -15.89 -4.35
C ASP A 265 -31.27 -15.14 -3.37
N TYR A 266 -29.97 -15.40 -3.44
CA TYR A 266 -28.98 -14.76 -2.59
C TYR A 266 -27.89 -14.15 -3.46
N SER A 267 -27.92 -12.83 -3.58
CA SER A 267 -26.85 -12.07 -4.22
C SER A 267 -25.79 -11.72 -3.18
N GLU A 268 -24.69 -12.46 -3.19
CA GLU A 268 -23.50 -12.11 -2.41
C GLU A 268 -22.87 -10.83 -3.00
N GLN A 269 -22.66 -9.82 -2.15
CA GLN A 269 -22.06 -8.55 -2.59
C GLN A 269 -20.56 -8.52 -2.33
N PHE A 270 -20.14 -8.87 -1.10
CA PHE A 270 -18.72 -8.97 -0.77
C PHE A 270 -18.47 -9.74 0.53
N GLN A 271 -17.28 -10.34 0.64
CA GLN A 271 -16.78 -10.95 1.88
C GLN A 271 -15.65 -10.14 2.46
N VAL A 272 -15.66 -9.95 3.78
CA VAL A 272 -14.59 -9.32 4.55
C VAL A 272 -13.89 -10.37 5.42
N PRO A 273 -12.57 -10.57 5.29
CA PRO A 273 -11.84 -11.45 6.19
C PRO A 273 -11.76 -10.84 7.60
N THR A 274 -11.89 -11.69 8.62
CA THR A 274 -11.81 -11.32 10.03
C THR A 274 -10.80 -12.19 10.75
N LEU A 275 -10.11 -11.62 11.73
CA LEU A 275 -9.10 -12.32 12.52
C LEU A 275 -9.29 -11.98 13.99
N ASP A 276 -9.55 -13.01 14.80
CA ASP A 276 -9.63 -12.88 16.25
C ASP A 276 -8.38 -13.52 16.87
N ILE A 277 -7.63 -12.74 17.64
CA ILE A 277 -6.39 -13.16 18.27
C ILE A 277 -6.50 -12.91 19.77
N THR A 278 -6.23 -13.94 20.57
CA THR A 278 -6.02 -13.79 22.02
C THR A 278 -4.57 -14.06 22.33
N THR A 279 -3.91 -13.09 22.95
CA THR A 279 -2.50 -13.18 23.33
C THR A 279 -2.33 -13.00 24.84
N THR A 280 -1.27 -13.57 25.38
CA THR A 280 -0.77 -13.27 26.72
C THR A 280 0.31 -12.19 26.61
N ILE A 281 0.18 -11.15 27.42
CA ILE A 281 1.13 -10.03 27.53
C ILE A 281 1.63 -9.90 28.97
N GLN A 282 2.80 -9.30 29.15
CA GLN A 282 3.32 -8.98 30.48
C GLN A 282 2.66 -7.72 31.03
N GLU A 283 2.47 -7.63 32.35
CA GLU A 283 1.89 -6.43 32.98
C GLU A 283 2.69 -5.15 32.69
N ALA A 284 4.02 -5.25 32.59
CA ALA A 284 4.89 -4.13 32.26
C ALA A 284 4.65 -3.54 30.86
N ASP A 285 4.06 -4.33 29.94
CA ASP A 285 3.78 -3.90 28.57
C ASP A 285 2.39 -3.28 28.40
N ILE A 286 1.49 -3.36 29.39
CA ILE A 286 0.09 -2.95 29.26
C ILE A 286 -0.02 -1.51 28.77
N ASN A 287 0.58 -0.55 29.49
CA ASN A 287 0.48 0.88 29.15
C ASN A 287 1.07 1.19 27.77
N ARG A 288 2.16 0.50 27.40
CA ARG A 288 2.80 0.64 26.09
C ARG A 288 1.89 0.14 24.98
N ILE A 289 1.26 -1.02 25.17
CA ILE A 289 0.36 -1.64 24.19
C ILE A 289 -0.94 -0.84 24.06
N ASP A 290 -1.52 -0.39 25.17
CA ASP A 290 -2.74 0.42 25.21
C ASP A 290 -2.56 1.73 24.43
N THR A 291 -1.53 2.52 24.78
CA THR A 291 -1.17 3.76 24.05
C THR A 291 -0.89 3.50 22.56
N PHE A 292 -0.27 2.36 22.26
CA PHE A 292 0.06 1.99 20.89
C PHE A 292 -1.18 1.64 20.07
N LEU A 293 -2.10 0.83 20.61
CA LEU A 293 -3.35 0.50 19.94
C LEU A 293 -4.22 1.75 19.77
N ASP A 294 -4.29 2.62 20.76
CA ASP A 294 -4.98 3.91 20.67
C ASP A 294 -4.42 4.81 19.56
N SER A 295 -3.10 4.79 19.37
CA SER A 295 -2.45 5.54 18.28
C SER A 295 -2.79 5.02 16.87
N LEU A 296 -3.38 3.83 16.77
CA LEU A 296 -3.73 3.16 15.51
C LEU A 296 -5.23 3.17 15.24
N ALA A 297 -6.03 3.85 16.06
CA ALA A 297 -7.48 3.87 15.93
C ALA A 297 -7.91 4.37 14.55
N GLY A 298 -8.47 3.47 13.73
CA GLY A 298 -8.93 3.76 12.38
C GLY A 298 -7.88 3.59 11.28
N ASP A 299 -6.61 3.40 11.64
CA ASP A 299 -5.53 3.17 10.67
C ASP A 299 -5.38 1.68 10.36
N ALA A 300 -5.25 1.36 9.07
CA ALA A 300 -5.03 -0.01 8.63
C ALA A 300 -3.58 -0.43 8.91
N ALA A 301 -3.40 -1.68 9.37
CA ALA A 301 -2.10 -2.28 9.62
C ALA A 301 -2.07 -3.73 9.10
N ILE A 302 -0.87 -4.31 9.03
CA ILE A 302 -0.75 -5.74 8.76
C ILE A 302 -0.63 -6.48 10.08
N TRP A 303 -1.65 -7.28 10.35
CA TRP A 303 -1.75 -8.13 11.52
C TRP A 303 -1.20 -9.51 11.17
N ILE A 304 -0.32 -10.01 12.05
CA ILE A 304 0.35 -11.30 11.90
C ILE A 304 -0.05 -12.11 13.11
N GLY A 305 -0.98 -13.04 12.94
CA GLY A 305 -1.47 -13.88 14.02
C GLY A 305 -0.47 -14.96 14.44
N ASN A 306 0.29 -15.49 13.50
CA ASN A 306 1.37 -16.43 13.76
C ASN A 306 2.50 -16.20 12.75
N THR A 307 3.74 -16.29 13.23
CA THR A 307 4.97 -16.16 12.42
C THR A 307 5.51 -17.51 11.95
N ASP A 308 4.96 -18.62 12.44
CA ASP A 308 5.36 -19.97 12.03
C ASP A 308 5.05 -20.22 10.55
N LEU A 309 5.93 -20.98 9.89
CA LEU A 309 5.73 -21.41 8.50
C LEU A 309 4.42 -22.20 8.35
N GLY A 310 3.65 -21.92 7.31
CA GLY A 310 2.35 -22.56 7.06
C GLY A 310 1.16 -21.80 7.64
N TYR A 311 1.40 -20.76 8.47
CA TYR A 311 0.35 -19.90 9.02
C TYR A 311 0.22 -18.57 8.27
N GLU A 312 0.67 -18.49 7.02
CA GLU A 312 0.52 -17.29 6.20
C GLU A 312 -0.95 -16.89 6.01
N TYR A 313 -1.88 -17.83 6.18
CA TYR A 313 -3.31 -17.52 6.24
C TYR A 313 -3.66 -16.59 7.41
N ALA A 314 -2.93 -16.62 8.52
CA ALA A 314 -3.16 -15.78 9.71
C ALA A 314 -2.60 -14.35 9.56
N VAL A 315 -2.30 -13.93 8.33
CA VAL A 315 -1.95 -12.55 7.99
C VAL A 315 -3.17 -11.83 7.45
N LEU A 316 -3.44 -10.62 7.96
CA LEU A 316 -4.57 -9.77 7.60
C LEU A 316 -4.10 -8.33 7.42
N PHE A 317 -4.41 -7.71 6.28
CA PHE A 317 -4.36 -6.27 6.13
C PHE A 317 -5.71 -5.67 6.51
N GLY A 318 -5.76 -4.82 7.54
CA GLY A 318 -7.02 -4.41 8.14
C GLY A 318 -6.89 -3.47 9.33
N VAL A 319 -8.05 -3.05 9.84
CA VAL A 319 -8.20 -2.26 11.06
C VAL A 319 -8.58 -3.16 12.22
N TYR A 320 -8.35 -2.71 13.45
CA TYR A 320 -8.97 -3.34 14.60
C TYR A 320 -10.37 -2.74 14.82
N ASP A 321 -11.35 -3.59 15.10
CA ASP A 321 -12.73 -3.18 15.45
C ASP A 321 -12.83 -2.91 16.95
N GLY A 322 -12.03 -3.62 17.75
CA GLY A 322 -11.90 -3.40 19.17
C GLY A 322 -10.82 -4.27 19.80
N TYR A 323 -10.38 -3.88 20.98
CA TYR A 323 -9.46 -4.65 21.81
C TYR A 323 -9.93 -4.68 23.26
N GLU A 324 -9.54 -5.72 23.99
CA GLU A 324 -9.76 -5.84 25.43
C GLU A 324 -8.46 -6.27 26.11
N ILE A 325 -8.10 -5.60 27.20
CA ILE A 325 -6.99 -6.01 28.07
C ILE A 325 -7.58 -6.46 29.40
N VAL A 326 -7.39 -7.73 29.72
CA VAL A 326 -7.86 -8.34 30.97
C VAL A 326 -6.66 -8.63 31.85
N THR A 327 -6.49 -7.83 32.91
CA THR A 327 -5.48 -8.07 33.95
C THR A 327 -5.87 -9.27 34.80
N THR A 328 -4.93 -10.17 35.07
CA THR A 328 -5.18 -11.30 35.97
C THR A 328 -4.42 -11.11 37.27
N ALA A 329 -5.06 -11.30 38.42
CA ALA A 329 -4.46 -11.06 39.73
C ALA A 329 -3.30 -12.03 40.09
N ALA A 330 -3.02 -13.01 39.23
CA ALA A 330 -1.98 -14.00 39.43
C ALA A 330 -1.06 -14.04 38.20
N ASN A 331 0.25 -13.97 38.45
CA ASN A 331 1.35 -14.20 37.49
C ASN A 331 1.87 -13.01 36.67
N GLN A 332 1.60 -11.76 37.06
CA GLN A 332 2.12 -10.57 36.36
C GLN A 332 1.81 -10.55 34.86
N GLN A 333 0.68 -11.16 34.48
CA GLN A 333 0.26 -11.37 33.11
C GLN A 333 -1.14 -10.80 32.89
N ALA A 334 -1.34 -10.26 31.70
CA ALA A 334 -2.65 -9.87 31.20
C ALA A 334 -2.94 -10.59 29.88
N ARG A 335 -4.22 -10.64 29.53
CA ARG A 335 -4.68 -11.16 28.23
C ARG A 335 -5.12 -10.00 27.36
N LEU A 336 -4.62 -9.97 26.13
CA LEU A 336 -5.06 -9.04 25.10
C LEU A 336 -5.92 -9.81 24.09
N GLY A 337 -7.18 -9.43 23.99
CA GLY A 337 -8.09 -9.85 22.91
C GLY A 337 -8.12 -8.79 21.82
N LEU A 338 -7.89 -9.19 20.57
CA LEU A 338 -7.96 -8.33 19.38
C LEU A 338 -9.01 -8.88 18.41
N LYS A 339 -9.91 -8.01 17.96
CA LYS A 339 -10.84 -8.29 16.87
C LYS A 339 -10.47 -7.44 15.67
N LEU A 340 -10.15 -8.11 14.57
CA LEU A 340 -9.59 -7.46 13.39
C LEU A 340 -10.48 -7.69 12.17
N VAL A 341 -10.62 -6.64 11.36
CA VAL A 341 -11.46 -6.62 10.18
C VAL A 341 -10.62 -6.19 8.99
N GLY A 342 -10.65 -6.98 7.91
CA GLY A 342 -9.90 -6.70 6.70
C GLY A 342 -10.44 -5.49 5.95
N VAL A 343 -9.54 -4.75 5.31
CA VAL A 343 -9.90 -3.72 4.33
C VAL A 343 -9.92 -4.33 2.93
N ASN A 344 -10.96 -4.01 2.18
CA ASN A 344 -11.29 -4.52 0.85
C ASN A 344 -11.56 -3.39 -0.11
#